data_AF-A0A3B4F0D6-F1
#
_entry.id   AF-A0A3B4F0D6-F1
#
_cell.length_a   1.000
_cell.length_b   1.000
_cell.length_c   1.000
_cell.angle_alpha   90.00
_cell.angle_beta   90.00
_cell.angle_gamma   90.00
#
_symmetry.space_group_name_H-M   'P 1'
#
loop_
_entity.id
_entity.type
_entity.pdbx_description
1 polymer ?
#
loop_
_entity_poly.entity_id
_entity_poly.type
_entity_poly.pdbx_seq_one_letter_code
_entity_poly.pdbx_strand_id
1 'polypeptide(L)'
;MKYDMEMNLHLTVEADVSRLRAVRDSLTLGISDLELSIEDLKAELAQMKANHKEEMSQLSIQCSGSVNVEVDSAHSTDLTKVLEEMREQYETVVSKNKLEVEKWFQSKVEILQKEIIVSQTDVKTFHKELSILKKTYQSLMISRQSAHTEITCLQENLEEVKSRYSLQLQQLQFTISTLETELQELKASLLRVQTEYNELLDIKMRLEMEIAEYRRLLEGEHYEKKEVVVISKVVEVEERKPHIEKRVKTIIEEIVDGQVVASSEATQVETVQ
;
A
#
# COMPACT_ATOMS: atom_id res chain seq x y z
N MET A 1 15.56 -0.44 0.87
CA MET A 1 15.39 -1.90 0.74
C MET A 1 16.32 -2.71 1.64
N LYS A 2 17.66 -2.70 1.45
CA LYS A 2 18.56 -3.46 2.34
C LYS A 2 18.52 -2.97 3.81
N TYR A 3 18.55 -1.66 4.00
CA TYR A 3 18.44 -1.01 5.31
C TYR A 3 17.13 -1.32 6.02
N ASP A 4 16.00 -1.24 5.30
CA ASP A 4 14.67 -1.52 5.89
C ASP A 4 14.50 -2.98 6.29
N MET A 5 15.09 -3.91 5.53
CA MET A 5 15.10 -5.34 5.88
C MET A 5 15.94 -5.61 7.14
N GLU A 6 17.12 -5.00 7.21
CA GLU A 6 18.01 -5.12 8.36
C GLU A 6 17.40 -4.49 9.62
N MET A 7 16.75 -3.33 9.49
CA MET A 7 16.00 -2.68 10.57
C MET A 7 14.86 -3.57 11.07
N ASN A 8 14.05 -4.16 10.18
CA ASN A 8 12.98 -5.07 10.57
C ASN A 8 13.51 -6.34 11.25
N LEU A 9 14.64 -6.86 10.79
CA LEU A 9 15.30 -8.00 11.43
C LEU A 9 15.78 -7.63 12.84
N HIS A 10 16.41 -6.46 13.00
CA HIS A 10 16.83 -5.94 14.31
C HIS A 10 15.65 -5.78 15.27
N LEU A 11 14.54 -5.17 14.83
CA LEU A 11 13.34 -4.99 15.65
C LEU A 11 12.73 -6.33 16.08
N THR A 12 12.74 -7.33 15.18
CA THR A 12 12.25 -8.68 15.50
C THR A 12 13.13 -9.34 16.56
N VAL A 13 14.46 -9.29 16.39
CA VAL A 13 15.40 -9.85 17.36
C VAL A 13 15.31 -9.13 18.71
N GLU A 14 15.14 -7.82 18.72
CA GLU A 14 14.98 -7.03 19.95
C GLU A 14 13.67 -7.38 20.69
N ALA A 15 12.58 -7.58 19.95
CA ALA A 15 11.32 -8.07 20.50
C ALA A 15 11.49 -9.48 21.09
N ASP A 16 12.21 -10.37 20.42
CA ASP A 16 12.48 -11.74 20.88
C ASP A 16 13.31 -11.75 22.17
N VAL A 17 14.37 -10.93 22.23
CA VAL A 17 15.20 -10.76 23.44
C VAL A 17 14.36 -10.24 24.61
N SER A 18 13.47 -9.28 24.35
CA SER A 18 12.58 -8.72 25.38
C SER A 18 11.59 -9.76 25.90
N ARG A 19 11.02 -10.60 25.03
CA ARG A 19 10.15 -11.72 25.43
C ARG A 19 10.92 -12.77 26.24
N LEU A 20 12.12 -13.15 25.82
CA LEU A 20 12.95 -14.12 26.54
C LEU A 20 13.34 -13.61 27.94
N ARG A 21 13.63 -12.31 28.09
CA ARG A 21 13.86 -11.70 29.41
C ARG A 21 12.64 -11.79 30.30
N ALA A 22 11.44 -11.48 29.80
CA ALA A 22 10.21 -11.61 30.56
C ALA A 22 9.93 -13.06 31.01
N VAL A 23 10.17 -14.05 30.13
CA VAL A 23 10.03 -15.48 30.47
C VAL A 23 11.03 -15.87 31.55
N ARG A 24 12.30 -15.43 31.43
CA ARG A 24 13.32 -15.68 32.45
C ARG A 24 12.88 -15.10 33.80
N ASP A 25 12.42 -13.86 33.84
CA ASP A 25 12.03 -13.20 35.09
C ASP A 25 10.82 -13.92 35.74
N SER A 26 9.85 -14.38 34.93
CA SER A 26 8.75 -15.21 35.40
C SER A 26 9.22 -16.56 35.95
N LEU A 27 10.20 -17.21 35.32
CA LEU A 27 10.78 -18.46 35.80
C LEU A 27 11.57 -18.25 37.09
N THR A 28 12.31 -17.14 37.21
CA THR A 28 13.02 -16.76 38.44
C THR A 28 12.05 -16.55 39.59
N LEU A 29 10.92 -15.87 39.36
CA LEU A 29 9.87 -15.73 40.38
C LEU A 29 9.31 -17.10 40.80
N GLY A 30 9.00 -17.97 39.83
CA GLY A 30 8.51 -19.33 40.12
C GLY A 30 9.52 -20.20 40.89
N ILE A 31 10.82 -20.03 40.64
CA ILE A 31 11.87 -20.69 41.43
C ILE A 31 11.81 -20.21 42.88
N SER A 32 11.74 -18.89 43.11
CA SER A 32 11.66 -18.34 44.47
C SER A 32 10.39 -18.79 45.21
N ASP A 33 9.23 -18.85 44.54
CA ASP A 33 7.99 -19.35 45.16
C ASP A 33 8.10 -20.83 45.56
N LEU A 34 8.74 -21.66 44.72
CA LEU A 34 8.98 -23.07 45.02
C LEU A 34 10.01 -23.24 46.15
N GLU A 35 11.05 -22.42 46.19
CA GLU A 35 12.04 -22.42 47.29
C GLU A 35 11.38 -22.08 48.63
N LEU A 36 10.48 -21.09 48.66
CA LEU A 36 9.69 -20.76 49.85
C LEU A 36 8.80 -21.92 50.29
N SER A 37 8.06 -22.54 49.36
CA SER A 37 7.21 -23.69 49.69
C SER A 37 8.01 -24.89 50.22
N ILE A 38 9.21 -25.13 49.69
CA ILE A 38 10.11 -26.17 50.21
C ILE A 38 10.54 -25.86 51.63
N GLU A 39 10.86 -24.60 51.95
CA GLU A 39 11.29 -24.21 53.29
C GLU A 39 10.14 -24.28 54.30
N ASP A 40 8.94 -23.86 53.92
CA ASP A 40 7.73 -23.99 54.73
C ASP A 40 7.44 -25.46 55.08
N LEU A 41 7.49 -26.36 54.09
CA LEU A 41 7.27 -27.80 54.30
C LEU A 41 8.35 -28.43 55.20
N LYS A 42 9.60 -27.97 55.11
CA LYS A 42 10.66 -28.41 56.02
C LYS A 42 10.40 -27.95 57.45
N ALA A 43 9.92 -26.72 57.64
CA ALA A 43 9.56 -26.20 58.96
C ALA A 43 8.39 -26.99 59.57
N GLU A 44 7.35 -27.29 58.79
CA GLU A 44 6.21 -28.11 59.23
C GLU A 44 6.65 -29.53 59.62
N LEU A 45 7.52 -30.16 58.82
CA LEU A 45 8.07 -31.48 59.13
C LEU A 45 8.88 -31.47 60.42
N ALA A 46 9.70 -30.43 60.64
CA ALA A 46 10.45 -30.26 61.88
C ALA A 46 9.52 -30.10 63.09
N GLN A 47 8.45 -29.32 62.95
CA GLN A 47 7.43 -29.13 63.98
C GLN A 47 6.72 -30.45 64.30
N MET A 48 6.27 -31.20 63.29
CA MET A 48 5.59 -32.48 63.50
C MET A 48 6.49 -33.49 64.21
N LYS A 49 7.78 -33.55 63.87
CA LYS A 49 8.75 -34.39 64.58
C LYS A 49 8.95 -33.98 66.04
N ALA A 50 8.99 -32.67 66.32
CA ALA A 50 9.11 -32.16 67.68
C ALA A 50 7.86 -32.52 68.51
N ASN A 51 6.67 -32.27 67.96
CA ASN A 51 5.40 -32.61 68.60
C ASN A 51 5.29 -34.11 68.89
N HIS A 52 5.61 -34.96 67.89
CA HIS A 52 5.57 -36.41 68.09
C HIS A 52 6.53 -36.87 69.20
N LYS A 53 7.72 -36.29 69.28
CA LYS A 53 8.67 -36.59 70.35
C LYS A 53 8.12 -36.18 71.73
N GLU A 54 7.46 -35.03 71.81
CA GLU A 54 6.82 -34.57 73.03
C GLU A 54 5.64 -35.47 73.44
N GLU A 55 4.76 -35.82 72.51
CA GLU A 55 3.64 -36.74 72.74
C GLU A 55 4.12 -38.12 73.21
N MET A 56 5.18 -38.67 72.58
CA MET A 56 5.78 -39.93 73.01
C MET A 56 6.39 -39.84 74.41
N SER A 57 6.96 -38.69 74.78
CA SER A 57 7.43 -38.43 76.14
C SER A 57 6.28 -38.36 77.14
N GLN A 58 5.17 -37.70 76.78
CA GLN A 58 3.98 -37.60 77.62
C GLN A 58 3.30 -38.97 77.81
N LEU A 59 3.16 -39.76 76.74
CA LEU A 59 2.62 -41.12 76.79
C LEU A 59 3.50 -42.07 77.62
N SER A 60 4.83 -41.94 77.53
CA SER A 60 5.76 -42.69 78.38
C SER A 60 5.54 -42.39 79.88
N ILE A 61 5.30 -41.12 80.22
CA ILE A 61 4.96 -40.69 81.59
C ILE A 61 3.58 -41.21 82.01
N GLN A 62 2.60 -41.20 81.10
CA GLN A 62 1.22 -41.63 81.38
C GLN A 62 1.10 -43.16 81.55
N CYS A 63 1.90 -43.94 80.82
CA CYS A 63 1.97 -45.40 80.96
C CYS A 63 2.65 -45.88 82.26
N SER A 64 3.23 -44.98 83.06
CA SER A 64 3.75 -45.31 84.41
C SER A 64 2.63 -45.55 85.44
N GLY A 65 1.36 -45.38 85.09
CA GLY A 65 0.22 -45.64 85.97
C GLY A 65 -0.86 -46.47 85.30
N SER A 66 -0.65 -47.78 85.15
CA SER A 66 -1.70 -48.70 84.70
C SER A 66 -2.17 -49.58 85.85
N VAL A 67 -3.40 -49.33 86.29
CA VAL A 67 -4.19 -50.15 87.23
C VAL A 67 -5.00 -51.14 86.39
N ASN A 68 -4.69 -52.43 86.52
CA ASN A 68 -5.45 -53.52 85.91
C ASN A 68 -6.77 -53.71 86.66
N VAL A 69 -7.91 -53.44 86.02
CA VAL A 69 -9.24 -53.72 86.55
C VAL A 69 -9.95 -54.64 85.57
N GLU A 70 -10.01 -55.93 85.91
CA GLU A 70 -10.82 -56.92 85.20
C GLU A 70 -12.25 -56.85 85.72
N VAL A 71 -13.17 -56.36 84.89
CA VAL A 71 -14.62 -56.41 85.13
C VAL A 71 -15.22 -57.50 84.25
N ASP A 72 -15.73 -58.53 84.91
CA ASP A 72 -16.50 -59.62 84.34
C ASP A 72 -17.82 -59.09 83.76
N SER A 73 -18.07 -59.37 82.47
CA SER A 73 -19.28 -58.97 81.76
C SER A 73 -19.95 -60.21 81.16
N ALA A 74 -21.13 -60.54 81.68
CA ALA A 74 -21.93 -61.66 81.22
C ALA A 74 -22.71 -61.34 79.94
N HIS A 75 -23.03 -62.41 79.20
CA HIS A 75 -23.75 -62.56 77.91
C HIS A 75 -22.84 -62.53 76.67
N SER A 76 -22.35 -63.72 76.28
CA SER A 76 -21.68 -63.94 75.00
C SER A 76 -22.69 -63.80 73.86
N THR A 77 -22.84 -62.60 73.31
CA THR A 77 -23.34 -62.43 71.95
C THR A 77 -22.52 -63.33 71.03
N ASP A 78 -23.18 -64.08 70.14
CA ASP A 78 -22.54 -64.97 69.16
C ASP A 78 -21.70 -64.12 68.20
N LEU A 79 -20.43 -63.93 68.57
CA LEU A 79 -19.47 -63.06 67.89
C LEU A 79 -19.32 -63.46 66.42
N THR A 80 -19.48 -64.75 66.11
CA THR A 80 -19.34 -65.27 64.75
C THR A 80 -20.43 -64.72 63.84
N LYS A 81 -21.68 -64.59 64.32
CA LYS A 81 -22.77 -63.96 63.54
C LYS A 81 -22.56 -62.47 63.34
N VAL A 82 -22.15 -61.75 64.38
CA VAL A 82 -21.88 -60.30 64.29
C VAL A 82 -20.71 -60.01 63.34
N LEU A 83 -19.66 -60.84 63.38
CA LEU A 83 -18.52 -60.73 62.47
C LEU A 83 -18.90 -61.02 61.02
N GLU A 84 -19.76 -62.02 60.77
CA GLU A 84 -20.24 -62.33 59.42
C GLU A 84 -21.14 -61.23 58.87
N GLU A 85 -22.04 -60.69 59.68
CA GLU A 85 -22.92 -59.57 59.29
C GLU A 85 -22.09 -58.28 59.05
N MET A 86 -21.06 -58.03 59.87
CA MET A 86 -20.11 -56.94 59.63
C MET A 86 -19.34 -57.14 58.33
N ARG A 87 -18.93 -58.37 58.01
CA ARG A 87 -18.25 -58.71 56.77
C ARG A 87 -19.15 -58.46 55.55
N GLU A 88 -20.42 -58.90 55.60
CA GLU A 88 -21.39 -58.69 54.52
C GLU A 88 -21.68 -57.19 54.29
N GLN A 89 -21.77 -56.40 55.37
CA GLN A 89 -21.87 -54.94 55.30
C GLN A 89 -20.65 -54.32 54.61
N TYR A 90 -19.43 -54.72 55.00
CA TYR A 90 -18.20 -54.25 54.36
C TYR A 90 -18.13 -54.65 52.89
N GLU A 91 -18.46 -55.88 52.55
CA GLU A 91 -18.42 -56.37 51.18
C GLU A 91 -19.44 -55.63 50.29
N THR A 92 -20.61 -55.31 50.84
CA THR A 92 -21.61 -54.46 50.17
C THR A 92 -21.09 -53.04 49.95
N VAL A 93 -20.46 -52.42 50.96
CA VAL A 93 -19.90 -51.07 50.85
C VAL A 93 -18.75 -51.02 49.84
N VAL A 94 -17.85 -52.00 49.88
CA VAL A 94 -16.73 -52.12 48.91
C VAL A 94 -17.26 -52.31 47.50
N SER A 95 -18.27 -53.16 47.32
CA SER A 95 -18.89 -53.40 46.00
C SER A 95 -19.58 -52.15 45.45
N LYS A 96 -20.31 -51.41 46.31
CA LYS A 96 -20.93 -50.13 45.94
C LYS A 96 -19.89 -49.07 45.58
N ASN A 97 -18.86 -48.92 46.42
CA ASN A 97 -17.77 -47.96 46.18
C ASN A 97 -17.06 -48.25 44.85
N LYS A 98 -16.73 -49.52 44.57
CA LYS A 98 -16.13 -49.93 43.30
C LYS A 98 -17.00 -49.54 42.10
N LEU A 99 -18.32 -49.78 42.17
CA LEU A 99 -19.24 -49.42 41.11
C LEU A 99 -19.34 -47.89 40.92
N GLU A 100 -19.35 -47.13 42.02
CA GLU A 100 -19.38 -45.67 41.98
C GLU A 100 -18.10 -45.07 41.40
N VAL A 101 -16.94 -45.60 41.75
CA VAL A 101 -15.64 -45.20 41.18
C VAL A 101 -15.58 -45.52 39.69
N GLU A 102 -16.02 -46.71 39.27
CA GLU A 102 -16.08 -47.09 37.85
C GLU A 102 -16.99 -46.13 37.06
N LYS A 103 -18.20 -45.84 37.58
CA LYS A 103 -19.13 -44.90 36.96
C LYS A 103 -18.56 -43.49 36.89
N TRP A 104 -17.92 -43.03 37.97
CA TRP A 104 -17.28 -41.72 38.03
C TRP A 104 -16.14 -41.61 37.01
N PHE A 105 -15.29 -42.64 36.94
CA PHE A 105 -14.20 -42.71 35.97
C PHE A 105 -14.73 -42.73 34.54
N GLN A 106 -15.74 -43.56 34.25
CA GLN A 106 -16.35 -43.65 32.93
C GLN A 106 -16.99 -42.32 32.50
N SER A 107 -17.68 -41.64 33.41
CA SER A 107 -18.22 -40.30 33.16
C SER A 107 -17.11 -39.29 32.86
N LYS A 108 -16.00 -39.32 33.61
CA LYS A 108 -14.86 -38.43 33.39
C LYS A 108 -14.18 -38.68 32.04
N VAL A 109 -13.99 -39.94 31.67
CA VAL A 109 -13.45 -40.35 30.36
C VAL A 109 -14.37 -39.88 29.23
N GLU A 110 -15.68 -40.03 29.37
CA GLU A 110 -16.63 -39.58 28.36
C GLU A 110 -16.58 -38.06 28.14
N ILE A 111 -16.45 -37.28 29.22
CA ILE A 111 -16.29 -35.81 29.14
C ILE A 111 -14.99 -35.46 28.41
N LEU A 112 -13.87 -36.07 28.80
CA LEU A 112 -12.57 -35.84 28.16
C LEU A 112 -12.60 -36.24 26.67
N GLN A 113 -13.27 -37.35 26.34
CA GLN A 113 -13.39 -37.79 24.96
C GLN A 113 -14.21 -36.81 24.12
N LYS A 114 -15.31 -36.27 24.67
CA LYS A 114 -16.08 -35.20 24.03
C LYS A 114 -15.23 -33.95 23.81
N GLU A 115 -14.48 -33.53 24.82
CA GLU A 115 -13.59 -32.36 24.74
C GLU A 115 -12.48 -32.55 23.70
N ILE A 116 -11.87 -33.74 23.65
CA ILE A 116 -10.86 -34.09 22.63
C ILE A 116 -11.48 -34.04 21.23
N ILE A 117 -12.69 -34.56 21.03
CA ILE A 117 -13.37 -34.53 19.73
C ILE A 117 -13.64 -33.09 19.30
N VAL A 118 -14.16 -32.25 20.21
CA VAL A 118 -14.42 -30.82 19.95
C VAL A 118 -13.12 -30.09 19.60
N SER A 119 -12.08 -30.25 20.41
CA SER A 119 -10.76 -29.67 20.16
C SER A 119 -10.20 -30.12 18.80
N GLN A 120 -10.34 -31.41 18.46
CA GLN A 120 -9.90 -31.93 17.16
C GLN A 120 -10.71 -31.35 15.99
N THR A 121 -12.03 -31.16 16.15
CA THR A 121 -12.84 -30.51 15.11
C THR A 121 -12.47 -29.05 14.93
N ASP A 122 -12.21 -28.32 16.03
CA ASP A 122 -11.82 -26.91 16.00
C ASP A 122 -10.46 -26.72 15.33
N VAL A 123 -9.48 -27.57 15.66
CA VAL A 123 -8.18 -27.54 14.98
C VAL A 123 -8.34 -27.77 13.47
N LYS A 124 -9.25 -28.68 13.06
CA LYS A 124 -9.51 -28.94 11.63
C LYS A 124 -10.23 -27.77 10.95
N THR A 125 -11.15 -27.09 11.61
CA THR A 125 -11.85 -25.92 11.05
C THR A 125 -10.87 -24.75 10.91
N PHE A 126 -10.10 -24.42 11.95
CA PHE A 126 -9.08 -23.38 11.89
C PHE A 126 -8.04 -23.66 10.81
N HIS A 127 -7.61 -24.92 10.64
CA HIS A 127 -6.69 -25.28 9.56
C HIS A 127 -7.29 -25.01 8.16
N LYS A 128 -8.58 -25.31 7.96
CA LYS A 128 -9.28 -25.01 6.70
C LYS A 128 -9.42 -23.51 6.47
N GLU A 129 -9.82 -22.76 7.49
CA GLU A 129 -9.93 -21.30 7.43
C GLU A 129 -8.59 -20.65 7.10
N LEU A 130 -7.51 -21.09 7.75
CA LEU A 130 -6.16 -20.62 7.47
C LEU A 130 -5.70 -20.97 6.05
N SER A 131 -6.07 -22.14 5.53
CA SER A 131 -5.80 -22.53 4.14
C SER A 131 -6.54 -21.64 3.15
N ILE A 132 -7.82 -21.34 3.41
CA ILE A 132 -8.63 -20.43 2.59
C ILE A 132 -8.03 -19.03 2.63
N LEU A 133 -7.73 -18.50 3.83
CA LEU A 133 -7.13 -17.18 4.00
C LEU A 133 -5.77 -17.06 3.29
N LYS A 134 -4.97 -18.11 3.31
CA LYS A 134 -3.70 -18.16 2.57
C LYS A 134 -3.93 -18.10 1.05
N LYS A 135 -4.93 -18.82 0.54
CA LYS A 135 -5.29 -18.80 -0.89
C LYS A 135 -5.83 -17.43 -1.32
N THR A 136 -6.71 -16.82 -0.51
CA THR A 136 -7.25 -15.49 -0.81
C THR A 136 -6.16 -14.43 -0.77
N TYR A 137 -5.25 -14.49 0.22
CA TYR A 137 -4.08 -13.62 0.28
C TYR A 137 -3.20 -13.75 -0.97
N GLN A 138 -2.89 -14.99 -1.40
CA GLN A 138 -2.10 -15.22 -2.62
C GLN A 138 -2.81 -14.68 -3.87
N SER A 139 -4.13 -14.89 -3.99
CA SER A 139 -4.93 -14.34 -5.10
C SER A 139 -4.91 -12.82 -5.12
N LEU A 140 -5.07 -12.17 -3.96
CA LEU A 140 -5.00 -10.72 -3.84
C LEU A 140 -3.60 -10.18 -4.17
N MET A 141 -2.55 -10.89 -3.76
CA MET A 141 -1.16 -10.52 -4.06
C MET A 141 -0.88 -10.59 -5.57
N ILE A 142 -1.39 -11.62 -6.26
CA ILE A 142 -1.32 -11.74 -7.72
C ILE A 142 -2.12 -10.62 -8.40
N SER A 143 -3.34 -10.34 -7.94
CA SER A 143 -4.17 -9.25 -8.49
C SER A 143 -3.47 -7.89 -8.33
N ARG A 144 -2.88 -7.63 -7.16
CA ARG A 144 -2.08 -6.42 -6.92
C ARG A 144 -0.89 -6.35 -7.87
N GLN A 145 -0.18 -7.45 -8.06
CA GLN A 145 0.98 -7.49 -8.96
C GLN A 145 0.56 -7.24 -10.41
N SER A 146 -0.56 -7.82 -10.86
CA SER A 146 -1.12 -7.60 -12.19
C SER A 146 -1.50 -6.13 -12.41
N ALA A 147 -2.17 -5.50 -11.45
CA ALA A 147 -2.51 -4.08 -11.52
C ALA A 147 -1.26 -3.20 -11.56
N HIS A 148 -0.22 -3.55 -10.78
CA HIS A 148 1.05 -2.83 -10.84
C HIS A 148 1.71 -2.96 -12.22
N THR A 149 1.72 -4.14 -12.82
CA THR A 149 2.29 -4.32 -14.17
C THR A 149 1.51 -3.55 -15.23
N GLU A 150 0.19 -3.47 -15.09
CA GLU A 150 -0.66 -2.67 -15.98
C GLU A 150 -0.35 -1.17 -15.86
N ILE A 151 -0.24 -0.65 -14.64
CA ILE A 151 0.14 0.75 -14.39
C ILE A 151 1.51 1.05 -15.01
N THR A 152 2.50 0.19 -14.80
CA THR A 152 3.84 0.38 -15.38
C THR A 152 3.79 0.38 -16.90
N CYS A 153 3.06 -0.56 -17.52
CA CYS A 153 2.91 -0.61 -18.97
C CYS A 153 2.22 0.66 -19.53
N LEU A 154 1.18 1.15 -18.85
CA LEU A 154 0.51 2.39 -19.24
C LEU A 154 1.41 3.62 -19.10
N GLN A 155 2.23 3.67 -18.05
CA GLN A 155 3.22 4.74 -17.86
C GLN A 155 4.30 4.73 -18.94
N GLU A 156 4.82 3.55 -19.29
CA GLU A 156 5.79 3.38 -20.37
C GLU A 156 5.20 3.79 -21.72
N ASN A 157 3.98 3.35 -22.03
CA ASN A 157 3.28 3.74 -23.27
C ASN A 157 3.02 5.25 -23.32
N LEU A 158 2.58 5.86 -22.21
CA LEU A 158 2.41 7.31 -22.12
C LEU A 158 3.72 8.05 -22.43
N GLU A 159 4.83 7.59 -21.87
CA GLU A 159 6.15 8.19 -22.09
C GLU A 159 6.64 7.99 -23.52
N GLU A 160 6.44 6.82 -24.10
CA GLU A 160 6.74 6.54 -25.51
C GLU A 160 5.95 7.47 -26.44
N VAL A 161 4.64 7.61 -26.18
CA VAL A 161 3.77 8.50 -26.96
C VAL A 161 4.20 9.95 -26.83
N LYS A 162 4.50 10.43 -25.61
CA LYS A 162 5.03 11.79 -25.39
C LYS A 162 6.34 12.01 -26.13
N SER A 163 7.28 11.07 -26.04
CA SER A 163 8.56 11.12 -26.73
C SER A 163 8.38 11.21 -28.25
N ARG A 164 7.50 10.36 -28.81
CA ARG A 164 7.16 10.37 -30.24
C ARG A 164 6.57 11.72 -30.68
N TYR A 165 5.63 12.27 -29.92
CA TYR A 165 5.03 13.57 -30.25
C TYR A 165 6.03 14.72 -30.09
N SER A 166 6.90 14.68 -29.07
CA SER A 166 7.97 15.65 -28.90
C SER A 166 8.92 15.65 -30.10
N LEU A 167 9.29 14.47 -30.61
CA LEU A 167 10.12 14.36 -31.80
C LEU A 167 9.41 14.90 -33.05
N GLN A 168 8.13 14.58 -33.24
CA GLN A 168 7.33 15.12 -34.34
C GLN A 168 7.23 16.64 -34.29
N LEU A 169 7.01 17.20 -33.09
CA LEU A 169 6.96 18.64 -32.90
C LEU A 169 8.31 19.30 -33.21
N GLN A 170 9.42 18.69 -32.78
CA GLN A 170 10.76 19.17 -33.12
C GLN A 170 11.02 19.13 -34.63
N GLN A 171 10.58 18.08 -35.33
CA GLN A 171 10.70 17.99 -36.78
C GLN A 171 9.89 19.09 -37.49
N LEU A 172 8.64 19.32 -37.08
CA LEU A 172 7.82 20.39 -37.63
C LEU A 172 8.42 21.77 -37.35
N GLN A 173 8.92 22.00 -36.14
CA GLN A 173 9.61 23.24 -35.79
C GLN A 173 10.85 23.46 -36.65
N PHE A 174 11.62 22.40 -36.91
CA PHE A 174 12.77 22.48 -37.82
C PHE A 174 12.34 22.88 -39.23
N THR A 175 11.30 22.25 -39.79
CA THR A 175 10.76 22.61 -41.11
C THR A 175 10.28 24.05 -41.17
N ILE A 176 9.59 24.54 -40.12
CA ILE A 176 9.16 25.93 -40.02
C ILE A 176 10.37 26.85 -40.05
N SER A 177 11.39 26.61 -39.21
CA SER A 177 12.60 27.43 -39.17
C SER A 177 13.34 27.44 -40.52
N THR A 178 13.39 26.32 -41.24
CA THR A 178 13.98 26.26 -42.59
C THR A 178 13.19 27.13 -43.57
N LEU A 179 11.86 27.00 -43.60
CA LEU A 179 11.01 27.82 -44.48
C LEU A 179 11.06 29.31 -44.14
N GLU A 180 11.13 29.67 -42.86
CA GLU A 180 11.30 31.05 -42.40
C GLU A 180 12.63 31.63 -42.91
N THR A 181 13.70 30.83 -42.86
CA THR A 181 15.02 31.22 -43.37
C THR A 181 14.98 31.44 -44.89
N GLU A 182 14.42 30.49 -45.65
CA GLU A 182 14.25 30.62 -47.11
C GLU A 182 13.41 31.85 -47.49
N LEU A 183 12.34 32.12 -46.75
CA LEU A 183 11.48 33.30 -46.96
C LEU A 183 12.25 34.60 -46.67
N GLN A 184 13.07 34.63 -45.63
CA GLN A 184 13.94 35.77 -45.32
C GLN A 184 14.99 36.00 -46.41
N GLU A 185 15.62 34.94 -46.93
CA GLU A 185 16.55 35.02 -48.05
C GLU A 185 15.87 35.54 -49.33
N LEU A 186 14.67 35.04 -49.65
CA LEU A 186 13.90 35.50 -50.81
C LEU A 186 13.55 36.99 -50.67
N LYS A 187 13.09 37.43 -49.48
CA LYS A 187 12.83 38.85 -49.19
C LYS A 187 14.07 39.70 -49.40
N ALA A 188 15.22 39.27 -48.89
CA ALA A 188 16.49 39.98 -49.07
C ALA A 188 16.87 40.07 -50.56
N SER A 189 16.70 38.98 -51.32
CA SER A 189 16.97 38.98 -52.76
C SER A 189 16.03 39.89 -53.55
N LEU A 190 14.74 39.93 -53.19
CA LEU A 190 13.75 40.81 -53.81
C LEU A 190 14.09 42.28 -53.58
N LEU A 191 14.44 42.64 -52.35
CA LEU A 191 14.87 44.00 -52.01
C LEU A 191 16.12 44.39 -52.80
N ARG A 192 17.08 43.48 -52.97
CA ARG A 192 18.26 43.70 -53.81
C ARG A 192 17.90 43.93 -55.28
N VAL A 193 17.02 43.10 -55.85
CA VAL A 193 16.54 43.29 -57.24
C VAL A 193 15.78 44.61 -57.38
N GLN A 194 15.00 45.00 -56.37
CA GLN A 194 14.30 46.28 -56.36
C GLN A 194 15.27 47.47 -56.35
N THR A 195 16.35 47.40 -55.56
CA THR A 195 17.38 48.46 -55.57
C THR A 195 18.10 48.53 -56.91
N GLU A 196 18.51 47.39 -57.48
CA GLU A 196 19.15 47.33 -58.81
C GLU A 196 18.22 47.87 -59.91
N TYR A 197 16.91 47.55 -59.84
CA TYR A 197 15.91 48.07 -60.76
C TYR A 197 15.75 49.59 -60.65
N ASN A 198 15.70 50.14 -59.43
CA ASN A 198 15.59 51.59 -59.21
C ASN A 198 16.82 52.34 -59.74
N GLU A 199 18.02 51.80 -59.55
CA GLU A 199 19.25 52.36 -60.11
C GLU A 199 19.23 52.36 -61.65
N LEU A 200 18.78 51.26 -62.25
CA LEU A 200 18.64 51.17 -63.70
C LEU A 200 17.58 52.14 -64.24
N LEU A 201 16.47 52.31 -63.52
CA LEU A 201 15.43 53.28 -63.86
C LEU A 201 15.95 54.72 -63.81
N ASP A 202 16.75 55.08 -62.80
CA ASP A 202 17.39 56.40 -62.71
C ASP A 202 18.31 56.68 -63.92
N ILE A 203 19.16 55.70 -64.27
CA ILE A 203 20.01 55.78 -65.46
C ILE A 203 19.16 55.95 -66.73
N LYS A 204 18.08 55.17 -66.87
CA LYS A 204 17.16 55.26 -68.00
C LYS A 204 16.54 56.65 -68.10
N MET A 205 16.04 57.20 -67.00
CA MET A 205 15.44 58.55 -66.96
C MET A 205 16.46 59.62 -67.37
N ARG A 206 17.71 59.52 -66.90
CA ARG A 206 18.79 60.44 -67.30
C ARG A 206 19.09 60.35 -68.79
N LEU A 207 19.16 59.15 -69.35
CA LEU A 207 19.36 58.95 -70.79
C LEU A 207 18.18 59.47 -71.62
N GLU A 208 16.95 59.29 -71.15
CA GLU A 208 15.76 59.86 -71.80
C GLU A 208 15.80 61.39 -71.84
N MET A 209 16.28 62.03 -70.76
CA MET A 209 16.52 63.48 -70.73
C MET A 209 17.61 63.91 -71.72
N GLU A 210 18.74 63.20 -71.76
CA GLU A 210 19.82 63.48 -72.72
C GLU A 210 19.33 63.36 -74.17
N ILE A 211 18.57 62.31 -74.49
CA ILE A 211 17.97 62.13 -75.83
C ILE A 211 17.00 63.26 -76.17
N ALA A 212 16.16 63.68 -75.21
CA ALA A 212 15.25 64.81 -75.41
C ALA A 212 16.00 66.10 -75.72
N GLU A 213 17.10 66.35 -75.00
CA GLU A 213 17.96 67.50 -75.25
C GLU A 213 18.70 67.40 -76.59
N TYR A 214 19.21 66.23 -76.95
CA TYR A 214 19.81 66.00 -78.27
C TYR A 214 18.80 66.23 -79.40
N ARG A 215 17.54 65.81 -79.25
CA ARG A 215 16.46 66.11 -80.20
C ARG A 215 16.22 67.61 -80.30
N ARG A 216 16.14 68.33 -79.18
CA ARG A 216 15.99 69.80 -79.13
C ARG A 216 17.12 70.52 -79.88
N LEU A 217 18.37 70.06 -79.71
CA LEU A 217 19.54 70.63 -80.40
C LEU A 217 19.54 70.32 -81.90
N LEU A 218 19.14 69.11 -82.31
CA LEU A 218 19.02 68.74 -83.73
C LEU A 218 17.87 69.45 -84.45
N GLU A 219 16.77 69.73 -83.74
CA GLU A 219 15.61 70.45 -84.28
C GLU A 219 15.83 71.97 -84.36
N GLY A 220 16.94 72.49 -83.82
CA GLY A 220 17.41 73.87 -83.95
C GLY A 220 16.47 74.91 -83.32
N GLU A 221 16.68 75.25 -82.04
CA GLU A 221 16.03 76.37 -81.29
C GLU A 221 14.62 76.84 -81.73
N HIS A 222 13.72 75.91 -82.09
CA HIS A 222 12.30 76.25 -82.19
C HIS A 222 11.66 76.05 -80.81
N TYR A 223 11.75 77.10 -79.99
CA TYR A 223 10.94 77.29 -78.80
C TYR A 223 9.46 77.36 -79.20
N GLU A 224 8.80 76.20 -79.29
CA GLU A 224 7.35 76.12 -79.15
C GLU A 224 7.04 75.45 -77.82
N LYS A 225 6.66 76.28 -76.83
CA LYS A 225 5.96 75.85 -75.62
C LYS A 225 4.74 75.04 -76.05
N LYS A 226 4.81 73.71 -75.95
CA LYS A 226 3.62 72.87 -75.87
C LYS A 226 3.40 72.52 -74.41
N GLU A 227 2.42 73.19 -73.80
CA GLU A 227 1.84 72.78 -72.53
C GLU A 227 1.32 71.35 -72.67
N VAL A 228 1.98 70.40 -72.01
CA VAL A 228 1.46 69.05 -71.85
C VAL A 228 0.73 69.01 -70.52
N VAL A 229 -0.59 69.00 -70.59
CA VAL A 229 -1.47 68.77 -69.45
C VAL A 229 -1.22 67.35 -68.92
N VAL A 230 -0.52 67.26 -67.79
CA VAL A 230 -0.36 66.01 -67.04
C VAL A 230 -1.67 65.74 -66.31
N ILE A 231 -2.47 64.80 -66.83
CA ILE A 231 -3.61 64.24 -66.10
C ILE A 231 -3.03 63.31 -65.04
N SER A 232 -2.81 63.84 -63.84
CA SER A 232 -2.50 63.06 -62.64
C SER A 232 -3.73 62.22 -62.26
N LYS A 233 -3.86 61.03 -62.83
CA LYS A 233 -4.84 60.05 -62.36
C LYS A 233 -4.27 59.41 -61.09
N VAL A 234 -4.55 60.04 -59.95
CA VAL A 234 -4.29 59.47 -58.62
C VAL A 234 -5.20 58.25 -58.48
N VAL A 235 -4.63 57.06 -58.64
CA VAL A 235 -5.29 55.83 -58.21
C VAL A 235 -4.90 55.65 -56.75
N GLU A 236 -5.82 56.00 -55.85
CA GLU A 236 -5.72 55.59 -54.44
C GLU A 236 -5.74 54.06 -54.40
N VAL A 237 -4.58 53.47 -54.10
CA VAL A 237 -4.50 52.05 -53.76
C VAL A 237 -4.92 51.95 -52.29
N GLU A 238 -6.16 51.50 -52.06
CA GLU A 238 -6.67 51.16 -50.73
C GLU A 238 -5.73 50.13 -50.08
N GLU A 239 -5.03 50.55 -49.02
CA GLU A 239 -4.31 49.65 -48.12
C GLU A 239 -5.32 48.72 -47.42
N ARG A 240 -5.46 47.51 -47.92
CA ARG A 240 -6.18 46.45 -47.23
C ARG A 240 -5.39 46.01 -46.00
N LYS A 241 -5.79 46.48 -44.82
CA LYS A 241 -5.30 45.94 -43.54
C LYS A 241 -5.66 44.44 -43.43
N PRO A 242 -4.75 43.58 -42.94
CA PRO A 242 -5.04 42.16 -42.76
C PRO A 242 -6.09 41.97 -41.67
N HIS A 243 -7.20 41.30 -42.00
CA HIS A 243 -8.25 40.92 -41.07
C HIS A 243 -7.76 39.77 -40.18
N ILE A 244 -7.64 39.99 -38.88
CA ILE A 244 -7.18 38.97 -37.92
C ILE A 244 -8.39 38.47 -37.14
N GLU A 245 -8.82 37.24 -37.42
CA GLU A 245 -9.89 36.57 -36.67
C GLU A 245 -9.30 35.66 -35.60
N LYS A 246 -9.80 35.74 -34.36
CA LYS A 246 -9.45 34.81 -33.29
C LYS A 246 -10.55 33.75 -33.18
N ARG A 247 -10.19 32.49 -33.41
CA ARG A 247 -11.10 31.34 -33.25
C ARG A 247 -10.79 30.60 -31.98
N VAL A 248 -11.72 30.61 -31.03
CA VAL A 248 -11.61 29.84 -29.79
C VAL A 248 -12.51 28.62 -29.91
N LYS A 249 -11.89 27.43 -29.87
CA LYS A 249 -12.60 26.15 -29.78
C LYS A 249 -12.66 25.71 -28.32
N THR A 250 -13.86 25.59 -27.78
CA THR A 250 -14.10 25.03 -26.46
C THR A 250 -14.71 23.64 -26.64
N ILE A 251 -14.00 22.62 -26.16
CA ILE A 251 -14.43 21.23 -26.18
C ILE A 251 -14.88 20.90 -24.77
N ILE A 252 -16.14 20.47 -24.62
CA ILE A 252 -16.70 20.01 -23.35
C ILE A 252 -16.86 18.50 -23.46
N GLU A 253 -16.10 17.77 -22.65
CA GLU A 253 -16.18 16.32 -22.56
C GLU A 253 -16.82 15.91 -21.23
N GLU A 254 -17.84 15.07 -21.31
CA GLU A 254 -18.47 14.44 -20.14
C GLU A 254 -17.87 13.05 -19.94
N ILE A 255 -17.19 12.85 -18.81
CA ILE A 255 -16.48 11.61 -18.48
C ILE A 255 -17.21 10.91 -17.34
N VAL A 256 -17.65 9.66 -17.59
CA VAL A 256 -18.18 8.76 -16.56
C VAL A 256 -17.36 7.47 -16.62
N ASP A 257 -16.85 7.00 -15.47
CA ASP A 257 -16.00 5.81 -15.32
C ASP A 257 -14.80 5.74 -16.30
N GLY A 258 -14.17 6.89 -16.56
CA GLY A 258 -12.94 6.97 -17.37
C GLY A 258 -13.15 6.79 -18.88
N GLN A 259 -14.40 6.75 -19.36
CA GLN A 259 -14.73 6.68 -20.79
C GLN A 259 -15.54 7.93 -21.19
N VAL A 260 -15.14 8.59 -22.29
CA VAL A 260 -15.82 9.78 -22.81
C VAL A 260 -17.15 9.35 -23.45
N VAL A 261 -18.27 9.70 -22.81
CA VAL A 261 -19.62 9.31 -23.24
C VAL A 261 -20.28 10.35 -24.15
N ALA A 262 -19.84 11.61 -24.08
CA ALA A 262 -20.24 12.67 -24.99
C ALA A 262 -19.14 13.73 -25.13
N SER A 263 -18.90 14.18 -26.38
CA SER A 263 -18.01 15.31 -26.68
C SER A 263 -18.81 16.34 -27.50
N SER A 264 -18.87 17.58 -27.01
CA SER A 264 -19.53 18.69 -27.70
C SER A 264 -18.50 19.79 -27.99
N GLU A 265 -18.39 20.17 -29.27
CA GLU A 265 -17.49 21.23 -29.72
C GLU A 265 -18.27 22.52 -30.01
N ALA A 266 -17.92 23.61 -29.33
CA ALA A 266 -18.41 24.94 -29.65
C ALA A 266 -17.25 25.82 -30.15
N THR A 267 -17.40 26.38 -31.36
CA THR A 267 -16.42 27.33 -31.92
C THR A 267 -17.01 28.73 -31.87
N GLN A 268 -16.38 29.63 -31.10
CA GLN A 268 -16.69 31.06 -31.14
C GLN A 268 -15.64 31.77 -32.00
N VAL A 269 -16.12 32.58 -32.95
CA VAL A 269 -15.27 33.41 -33.82
C VAL A 269 -15.46 34.84 -33.37
N GLU A 270 -14.41 35.44 -32.83
CA GLU A 270 -14.37 36.86 -32.51
C GLU A 270 -13.47 37.57 -33.52
N THR A 271 -14.04 38.60 -34.17
CA THR A 271 -13.30 39.50 -35.04
C THR A 271 -12.51 40.49 -34.18
N VAL A 272 -11.18 40.43 -34.22
CA VAL A 272 -10.33 41.41 -33.54
C VAL A 272 -10.03 42.52 -34.55
N GLN A 273 -10.54 43.72 -34.26
CA GLN A 273 -10.44 44.90 -35.12
C GLN A 273 -9.05 45.53 -35.10
#